data_AF-A0A496R8J2-F1
#
_entry.id   AF-A0A496R8J2-F1
#
_cell.length_a   1.000
_cell.length_b   1.000
_cell.length_c   1.000
_cell.angle_alpha   90.00
_cell.angle_beta   90.00
_cell.angle_gamma   90.00
#
_symmetry.space_group_name_H-M   'P 1'
#
loop_
_entity.id
_entity.type
_entity.pdbx_description
1 polymer ?
#
loop_
_entity_poly.entity_id
_entity_poly.type
_entity_poly.pdbx_seq_one_letter_code
_entity_poly.pdbx_strand_id
1 'polypeptide(L)'
;RDTRNRDESAVILCVDKNFESEEADKAAFLGVNILYPGRLETLDDFKELDQKICRYKTPPMRFRGSSWIPGKEDRISFIFRHPEDSRMICGRFTELSAAGGVFRPDDPSDISELAPGTIIEGGSMRAGDSLISLRGRIIRNSGILSLAFIDFSGNGFQNLLDEMSLHVAIV
;
A
#
# COMPACT_ATOMS: atom_id res chain seq x y z
N ARG A 1 -12.16 5.05 -28.06
CA ARG A 1 -10.85 4.39 -28.28
C ARG A 1 -9.84 5.53 -28.35
N ASP A 2 -9.33 5.97 -27.20
CA ASP A 2 -8.51 7.17 -27.10
C ASP A 2 -7.03 6.85 -27.28
N THR A 3 -6.45 7.47 -28.29
CA THR A 3 -5.02 7.63 -28.55
C THR A 3 -4.40 8.45 -27.41
N ARG A 4 -3.92 7.80 -26.36
CA ARG A 4 -3.01 8.43 -25.40
C ARG A 4 -1.60 8.38 -25.97
N ASN A 5 -0.94 9.54 -26.06
CA ASN A 5 0.47 9.62 -26.44
C ASN A 5 1.30 8.72 -25.52
N ARG A 6 2.22 7.94 -26.10
CA ARG A 6 3.16 7.07 -25.37
C ARG A 6 3.96 7.82 -24.30
N ASP A 7 4.09 9.13 -24.44
CA ASP A 7 4.84 10.02 -23.54
C ASP A 7 4.13 10.33 -22.20
N GLU A 8 2.85 9.95 -22.02
CA GLU A 8 2.09 10.29 -20.80
C GLU A 8 1.78 9.08 -19.90
N SER A 9 2.32 7.89 -20.20
CA SER A 9 2.03 6.67 -19.42
C SER A 9 3.30 6.11 -18.81
N ALA A 10 3.33 6.01 -17.48
CA ALA A 10 4.39 5.30 -16.78
C ALA A 10 4.21 3.78 -17.03
N VAL A 11 5.11 3.20 -17.81
CA VAL A 11 5.18 1.75 -18.05
C VAL A 11 6.37 1.23 -17.25
N ILE A 12 6.08 0.37 -16.27
CA ILE A 12 7.06 -0.16 -15.31
C ILE A 12 7.32 -1.63 -15.65
N LEU A 13 8.58 -2.00 -15.76
CA LEU A 13 9.01 -3.39 -15.89
C LEU A 13 9.74 -3.81 -14.60
N CYS A 14 9.21 -4.84 -13.95
CA CYS A 14 9.88 -5.48 -12.83
C CYS A 14 10.96 -6.41 -13.36
N VAL A 15 12.21 -6.16 -12.97
CA VAL A 15 13.38 -6.88 -13.49
C VAL A 15 14.19 -7.51 -12.37
N ASP A 16 15.03 -8.48 -12.70
CA ASP A 16 15.99 -9.04 -11.76
C ASP A 16 17.17 -8.08 -11.56
N LYS A 17 17.91 -8.25 -10.46
CA LYS A 17 19.09 -7.41 -10.15
C LYS A 17 20.19 -7.49 -11.21
N ASN A 18 20.22 -8.58 -11.98
CA ASN A 18 21.21 -8.83 -13.03
C ASN A 18 20.62 -8.57 -14.43
N PHE A 19 19.64 -7.68 -14.56
CA PHE A 19 19.03 -7.36 -15.85
C PHE A 19 20.07 -6.73 -16.79
N GLU A 20 20.29 -7.37 -17.92
CA GLU A 20 21.34 -6.99 -18.86
C GLU A 20 21.01 -5.67 -19.56
N SER A 21 22.06 -4.90 -19.90
CA SER A 21 21.91 -3.61 -20.58
C SER A 21 21.21 -3.76 -21.94
N GLU A 22 21.46 -4.86 -22.66
CA GLU A 22 20.83 -5.09 -23.96
C GLU A 22 19.30 -5.30 -23.83
N GLU A 23 18.86 -5.98 -22.75
CA GLU A 23 17.43 -6.15 -22.45
C GLU A 23 16.79 -4.84 -21.96
N ALA A 24 17.55 -3.99 -21.27
CA ALA A 24 17.11 -2.64 -20.91
C ALA A 24 16.86 -1.77 -22.14
N ASP A 25 17.73 -1.84 -23.15
CA ASP A 25 17.56 -1.10 -24.40
C ASP A 25 16.34 -1.59 -25.18
N LYS A 26 16.10 -2.91 -25.21
CA LYS A 26 14.88 -3.50 -25.81
C LYS A 26 13.62 -3.05 -25.08
N ALA A 27 13.64 -3.05 -23.74
CA ALA A 27 12.52 -2.59 -22.93
C ALA A 27 12.21 -1.10 -23.18
N ALA A 28 13.25 -0.26 -23.25
CA ALA A 28 13.10 1.15 -23.59
C ALA A 28 12.50 1.34 -25.00
N PHE A 29 12.94 0.57 -25.99
CA PHE A 29 12.37 0.58 -27.34
C PHE A 29 10.88 0.21 -27.37
N LEU A 30 10.44 -0.68 -26.47
CA LEU A 30 9.04 -1.06 -26.30
C LEU A 30 8.20 -0.02 -25.54
N GLY A 31 8.80 1.06 -25.05
CA GLY A 31 8.13 2.13 -24.32
C GLY A 31 8.06 1.90 -22.80
N VAL A 32 8.91 1.02 -22.26
CA VAL A 32 9.11 0.92 -20.81
C VAL A 32 9.94 2.11 -20.34
N ASN A 33 9.39 2.85 -19.37
CA ASN A 33 10.00 4.08 -18.87
C ASN A 33 10.65 3.89 -17.50
N ILE A 34 10.30 2.82 -16.78
CA ILE A 34 10.81 2.55 -15.43
C ILE A 34 11.20 1.08 -15.34
N LEU A 35 12.48 0.81 -15.10
CA LEU A 35 12.97 -0.51 -14.69
C LEU A 35 13.07 -0.52 -13.16
N TYR A 36 12.42 -1.49 -12.52
CA TYR A 36 12.44 -1.62 -11.07
C TYR A 36 12.92 -3.01 -10.63
N PRO A 37 14.04 -3.12 -9.90
CA PRO A 37 14.56 -4.40 -9.47
C PRO A 37 13.76 -4.96 -8.29
N GLY A 38 13.01 -6.05 -8.51
CA GLY A 38 12.40 -6.84 -7.43
C GLY A 38 11.00 -6.43 -6.94
N ARG A 39 10.59 -7.11 -5.86
CA ARG A 39 9.29 -6.96 -5.20
C ARG A 39 9.32 -5.76 -4.25
N LEU A 40 8.19 -5.07 -4.11
CA LEU A 40 8.01 -4.03 -3.10
C LEU A 40 7.91 -4.69 -1.72
N GLU A 41 8.99 -4.61 -0.94
CA GLU A 41 9.10 -5.26 0.36
C GLU A 41 9.27 -4.26 1.52
N THR A 42 9.76 -3.05 1.25
CA THR A 42 9.96 -2.01 2.26
C THR A 42 9.26 -0.69 1.90
N LEU A 43 9.07 0.19 2.89
CA LEU A 43 8.57 1.55 2.67
C LEU A 43 9.53 2.41 1.84
N ASP A 44 10.83 2.12 1.89
CA ASP A 44 11.83 2.86 1.13
C ASP A 44 11.81 2.45 -0.35
N ASP A 45 11.60 1.15 -0.64
CA ASP A 45 11.34 0.65 -2.00
C ASP A 45 10.13 1.36 -2.63
N PHE A 46 9.06 1.49 -1.85
CA PHE A 46 7.84 2.17 -2.29
C PHE A 46 8.09 3.65 -2.59
N LYS A 47 8.81 4.36 -1.70
CA LYS A 47 9.16 5.77 -1.91
C LYS A 47 10.05 5.95 -3.14
N GLU A 48 11.01 5.07 -3.36
CA GLU A 48 11.89 5.12 -4.54
C GLU A 48 11.08 4.95 -5.83
N LEU A 49 10.17 3.97 -5.87
CA LEU A 49 9.31 3.75 -7.01
C LEU A 49 8.36 4.94 -7.25
N ASP A 50 7.75 5.47 -6.19
CA ASP A 50 6.86 6.64 -6.26
C ASP A 50 7.58 7.87 -6.84
N GLN A 51 8.82 8.13 -6.39
CA GLN A 51 9.66 9.19 -6.95
C GLN A 51 9.96 8.98 -8.44
N LYS A 52 10.21 7.74 -8.88
CA LYS A 52 10.44 7.42 -10.30
C LYS A 52 9.17 7.64 -11.13
N ILE A 53 8.00 7.22 -10.64
CA ILE A 53 6.71 7.42 -11.31
C ILE A 53 6.38 8.91 -11.46
N CYS A 54 6.66 9.70 -10.42
CA CYS A 54 6.43 11.14 -10.41
C CYS A 54 7.21 11.92 -11.49
N ARG A 55 8.26 11.34 -12.09
CA ARG A 55 8.99 11.96 -13.21
C ARG A 55 8.21 11.96 -14.53
N TYR A 56 7.33 10.97 -14.72
CA TYR A 56 6.61 10.76 -15.99
C TYR A 56 5.16 11.23 -15.93
N LYS A 57 4.57 11.27 -14.74
CA LYS A 57 3.27 11.87 -14.49
C LYS A 57 3.34 12.67 -13.20
N THR A 58 2.87 13.92 -13.24
CA THR A 58 2.36 14.53 -12.02
C THR A 58 0.99 13.89 -11.80
N PRO A 59 0.81 12.99 -10.82
CA PRO A 59 -0.53 12.48 -10.53
C PRO A 59 -1.44 13.69 -10.28
N PRO A 60 -2.69 13.70 -10.80
CA PRO A 60 -3.62 14.83 -10.68
C PRO A 60 -3.89 15.21 -9.21
N MET A 61 -3.51 14.33 -8.29
CA MET A 61 -3.49 14.58 -6.86
C MET A 61 -2.18 14.01 -6.34
N ARG A 62 -1.23 14.88 -5.95
CA ARG A 62 -0.10 14.41 -5.15
C ARG A 62 -0.69 13.99 -3.80
N PHE A 63 -0.88 12.69 -3.57
CA PHE A 63 -0.82 12.18 -2.20
C PHE A 63 0.64 12.29 -1.76
N ARG A 64 1.12 13.52 -1.54
CA ARG A 64 2.46 13.80 -1.00
C ARG A 64 2.49 13.24 0.42
N GLY A 65 2.76 11.96 0.61
CA GLY A 65 3.04 11.39 1.94
C GLY A 65 2.07 11.84 3.05
N SER A 66 0.79 12.10 2.73
CA SER A 66 -0.19 12.48 3.73
C SER A 66 -0.71 11.19 4.32
N SER A 67 0.10 10.61 5.21
CA SER A 67 -0.40 9.65 6.18
C SER A 67 -1.56 10.34 6.89
N TRP A 68 -2.77 9.89 6.63
CA TRP A 68 -3.92 10.30 7.40
C TRP A 68 -3.76 9.70 8.79
N ILE A 69 -3.79 10.56 9.80
CA ILE A 69 -3.80 10.18 11.20
C ILE A 69 -5.27 10.20 11.62
N PRO A 70 -5.94 9.03 11.74
CA PRO A 70 -7.35 9.01 12.08
C PRO A 70 -7.57 9.61 13.48
N GLY A 71 -8.45 10.59 13.56
CA GLY A 71 -8.98 11.11 14.81
C GLY A 71 -9.86 10.08 15.52
N LYS A 72 -10.27 10.39 16.75
CA LYS A 72 -11.15 9.49 17.54
C LYS A 72 -12.50 9.25 16.87
N GLU A 73 -12.96 10.17 16.04
CA GLU A 73 -14.26 10.13 15.38
C GLU A 73 -14.26 9.35 14.05
N ASP A 74 -13.08 9.07 13.49
CA ASP A 74 -12.92 8.59 12.10
C ASP A 74 -13.24 7.09 11.94
N ARG A 75 -13.64 6.42 13.03
CA ARG A 75 -14.11 5.01 13.07
C ARG A 75 -13.26 4.04 12.23
N ILE A 76 -11.94 4.20 12.26
CA ILE A 76 -11.03 3.28 11.58
C ILE A 76 -10.67 2.12 12.50
N SER A 77 -11.26 0.96 12.20
CA SER A 77 -10.94 -0.30 12.86
C SER A 77 -10.48 -1.32 11.84
N PHE A 78 -9.52 -2.14 12.21
CA PHE A 78 -9.06 -3.23 11.36
C PHE A 78 -9.12 -4.52 12.15
N ILE A 79 -9.66 -5.55 11.52
CA ILE A 79 -9.67 -6.90 12.06
C ILE A 79 -9.03 -7.82 11.05
N PHE A 80 -8.26 -8.78 11.53
CA PHE A 80 -7.75 -9.85 10.68
C PHE A 80 -7.60 -11.13 11.48
N ARG A 81 -7.49 -12.24 10.77
CA ARG A 81 -7.26 -13.54 11.36
C ARG A 81 -5.76 -13.79 11.51
N HIS A 82 -5.32 -14.18 12.71
CA HIS A 82 -3.93 -14.57 12.95
C HIS A 82 -3.55 -15.72 12.00
N PRO A 83 -2.43 -15.61 11.26
CA PRO A 83 -2.10 -16.55 10.20
C PRO A 83 -1.90 -18.00 10.66
N GLU A 84 -1.46 -18.22 11.89
CA GLU A 84 -1.12 -19.55 12.40
C GLU A 84 -2.28 -20.26 13.13
N ASP A 85 -2.86 -19.61 14.14
CA ASP A 85 -3.86 -20.21 15.03
C ASP A 85 -5.31 -19.78 14.74
N SER A 86 -5.51 -18.92 13.73
CA SER A 86 -6.82 -18.44 13.31
C SER A 86 -7.62 -17.60 14.31
N ARG A 87 -7.02 -17.12 15.40
CA ARG A 87 -7.73 -16.18 16.30
C ARG A 87 -7.93 -14.83 15.63
N MET A 88 -8.96 -14.11 16.07
CA MET A 88 -9.24 -12.77 15.55
C MET A 88 -8.37 -11.74 16.27
N ILE A 89 -7.65 -10.94 15.50
CA ILE A 89 -6.87 -9.80 15.97
C ILE A 89 -7.66 -8.54 15.62
N CYS A 90 -7.99 -7.78 16.64
CA CYS A 90 -8.72 -6.52 16.52
C CYS A 90 -7.81 -5.34 16.85
N GLY A 91 -8.11 -4.19 16.28
CA GLY A 91 -7.40 -2.96 16.58
C GLY A 91 -7.77 -1.85 15.61
N ARG A 92 -6.86 -0.89 15.47
CA ARG A 92 -7.08 0.30 14.65
C ARG A 92 -5.80 0.75 13.94
N PHE A 93 -5.97 1.41 12.80
CA PHE A 93 -4.87 2.15 12.19
C PHE A 93 -4.69 3.49 12.91
N THR A 94 -3.48 3.78 13.35
CA THR A 94 -3.09 5.09 13.91
C THR A 94 -2.54 6.02 12.82
N GLU A 95 -2.09 5.43 11.72
CA GLU A 95 -1.58 6.10 10.54
C GLU A 95 -2.01 5.28 9.33
N LEU A 96 -2.52 5.94 8.29
CA LEU A 96 -3.06 5.28 7.10
C LEU A 96 -2.68 6.04 5.84
N SER A 97 -2.27 5.30 4.82
CA SER A 97 -1.96 5.79 3.49
C SER A 97 -2.57 4.87 2.44
N ALA A 98 -2.57 5.27 1.17
CA ALA A 98 -3.02 4.40 0.08
C ALA A 98 -2.18 3.10 -0.04
N ALA A 99 -0.94 3.09 0.46
CA ALA A 99 -0.02 1.97 0.33
C ALA A 99 0.07 1.07 1.58
N GLY A 100 -0.49 1.51 2.72
CA GLY A 100 -0.30 0.83 3.99
C GLY A 100 -0.61 1.71 5.19
N GLY A 101 -0.36 1.19 6.38
CA GLY A 101 -0.62 1.91 7.63
C GLY A 101 0.06 1.31 8.85
N VAL A 102 -0.01 2.04 9.96
CA VAL A 102 0.42 1.58 11.28
C VAL A 102 -0.78 1.07 12.04
N PHE A 103 -0.85 -0.24 12.24
CA PHE A 103 -1.89 -0.92 13.00
C PHE A 103 -1.47 -1.11 14.45
N ARG A 104 -2.34 -0.67 15.36
CA ARG A 104 -2.21 -0.93 16.79
C ARG A 104 -3.28 -1.93 17.20
N PRO A 105 -2.89 -3.14 17.65
CA PRO A 105 -3.85 -4.12 18.17
C PRO A 105 -4.43 -3.65 19.50
N ASP A 106 -5.57 -4.22 19.86
CA ASP A 106 -6.16 -4.03 21.19
C ASP A 106 -5.28 -4.65 22.28
N ASP A 107 -4.71 -5.84 22.02
CA ASP A 107 -3.68 -6.48 22.85
C ASP A 107 -2.36 -6.68 22.06
N PRO A 108 -1.24 -6.05 22.44
CA PRO A 108 0.05 -6.25 21.78
C PRO A 108 0.60 -7.68 21.87
N SER A 109 0.22 -8.46 22.88
CA SER A 109 0.64 -9.86 22.99
C SER A 109 0.08 -10.71 21.85
N ASP A 110 -1.06 -10.30 21.30
CA ASP A 110 -1.72 -10.99 20.20
C ASP A 110 -0.95 -10.95 18.88
N ILE A 111 0.02 -10.06 18.74
CA ILE A 111 0.82 -9.98 17.53
C ILE A 111 2.28 -10.35 17.79
N SER A 112 2.64 -10.74 19.02
CA SER A 112 4.05 -10.90 19.42
C SER A 112 4.84 -11.90 18.56
N GLU A 113 4.18 -12.95 18.08
CA GLU A 113 4.78 -14.01 17.26
C GLU A 113 4.80 -13.68 15.76
N LEU A 114 4.13 -12.61 15.32
CA LEU A 114 4.04 -12.25 13.91
C LEU A 114 5.35 -11.66 13.39
N ALA A 115 6.03 -12.41 12.53
CA ALA A 115 7.27 -11.96 11.90
C ALA A 115 7.05 -10.96 10.75
N PRO A 116 8.00 -10.04 10.49
CA PRO A 116 8.08 -9.32 9.23
C PRO A 116 8.10 -10.29 8.02
N GLY A 117 7.45 -9.89 6.93
CA GLY A 117 7.24 -10.69 5.72
C GLY A 117 5.95 -11.50 5.72
N THR A 118 5.34 -11.75 6.88
CA THR A 118 4.09 -12.51 7.01
C THR A 118 2.94 -11.85 6.27
N ILE A 119 2.14 -12.67 5.57
CA ILE A 119 0.98 -12.23 4.79
C ILE A 119 -0.30 -12.40 5.61
N ILE A 120 -1.08 -11.33 5.66
CA ILE A 120 -2.44 -11.32 6.17
C ILE A 120 -3.37 -11.55 4.99
N GLU A 121 -3.93 -12.75 4.91
CA GLU A 121 -4.73 -13.22 3.76
C GLU A 121 -6.18 -12.70 3.74
N GLY A 122 -6.68 -12.16 4.87
CA GLY A 122 -8.07 -11.73 4.98
C GLY A 122 -8.26 -10.74 6.11
N GLY A 123 -7.91 -9.48 5.83
CA GLY A 123 -8.20 -8.36 6.73
C GLY A 123 -9.46 -7.62 6.30
N SER A 124 -10.21 -7.12 7.28
CA SER A 124 -11.37 -6.26 7.07
C SER A 124 -11.15 -4.95 7.80
N MET A 125 -11.05 -3.87 7.02
CA MET A 125 -10.94 -2.51 7.51
C MET A 125 -12.29 -1.83 7.44
N ARG A 126 -12.74 -1.28 8.55
CA ARG A 126 -13.80 -0.27 8.55
C ARG A 126 -13.16 1.09 8.35
N ALA A 127 -13.66 1.86 7.39
CA ALA A 127 -13.29 3.23 7.16
C ALA A 127 -14.60 4.03 6.98
N GLY A 128 -14.98 4.82 7.99
CA GLY A 128 -16.31 5.42 8.06
C GLY A 128 -17.44 4.38 8.05
N ASP A 129 -18.27 4.43 7.01
CA ASP A 129 -19.37 3.49 6.76
C ASP A 129 -19.02 2.38 5.76
N SER A 130 -17.79 2.41 5.21
CA SER A 130 -17.29 1.40 4.28
C SER A 130 -16.60 0.25 5.00
N LEU A 131 -16.87 -0.98 4.55
CA LEU A 131 -16.11 -2.17 4.90
C LEU A 131 -15.22 -2.57 3.72
N ILE A 132 -13.93 -2.60 3.95
CA ILE A 132 -12.89 -2.79 2.94
C ILE A 132 -12.13 -4.07 3.29
N SER A 133 -12.30 -5.11 2.47
CA SER A 133 -11.50 -6.33 2.59
C SER A 133 -10.18 -6.15 1.83
N LEU A 134 -9.07 -6.45 2.50
CA LEU A 134 -7.73 -6.27 1.96
C LEU A 134 -6.76 -7.36 2.42
N ARG A 135 -5.73 -7.58 1.61
CA ARG A 135 -4.55 -8.37 1.99
C ARG A 135 -3.39 -7.44 2.28
N GLY A 136 -2.59 -7.81 3.28
CA GLY A 136 -1.47 -7.00 3.73
C GLY A 136 -0.23 -7.82 4.04
N ARG A 137 0.94 -7.19 3.95
CA ARG A 137 2.21 -7.76 4.42
C ARG A 137 2.66 -7.02 5.67
N ILE A 138 3.11 -7.77 6.67
CA ILE A 138 3.78 -7.20 7.84
C ILE A 138 5.18 -6.75 7.43
N ILE A 139 5.44 -5.45 7.55
CA ILE A 139 6.75 -4.86 7.26
C ILE A 139 7.59 -4.80 8.53
N ARG A 140 6.94 -4.52 9.67
CA ARG A 140 7.59 -4.45 10.98
C ARG A 140 6.60 -4.82 12.07
N ASN A 141 7.12 -5.46 13.12
CA ASN A 141 6.42 -5.71 14.36
C ASN A 141 7.27 -5.24 15.55
N SER A 142 6.70 -4.37 16.38
CA SER A 142 7.33 -3.89 17.61
C SER A 142 6.29 -3.65 18.72
N GLY A 143 5.26 -4.50 18.78
CA GLY A 143 4.05 -4.27 19.59
C GLY A 143 3.01 -3.37 18.90
N ILE A 144 3.37 -2.87 17.71
CA ILE A 144 2.50 -2.31 16.68
C ILE A 144 2.96 -2.90 15.34
N LEU A 145 2.04 -3.03 14.39
CA LEU A 145 2.35 -3.55 13.05
C LEU A 145 2.46 -2.39 12.06
N SER A 146 3.54 -2.35 11.30
CA SER A 146 3.56 -1.61 10.04
C SER A 146 3.10 -2.55 8.94
N LEU A 147 2.01 -2.22 8.26
CA LEU A 147 1.41 -3.04 7.21
C LEU A 147 1.56 -2.35 5.86
N ALA A 148 1.96 -3.10 4.84
CA ALA A 148 1.83 -2.69 3.44
C ALA A 148 0.63 -3.39 2.82
N PHE A 149 -0.22 -2.66 2.11
CA PHE A 149 -1.36 -3.22 1.40
C PHE A 149 -0.91 -3.89 0.11
N ILE A 150 -1.40 -5.11 -0.13
CA ILE A 150 -1.06 -5.92 -1.30
C ILE A 150 -2.18 -5.80 -2.34
N ASP A 151 -3.40 -6.10 -1.92
CA ASP A 151 -4.59 -6.03 -2.76
C ASP A 151 -5.83 -5.68 -1.93
N PHE A 152 -6.87 -5.27 -2.66
CA PHE A 152 -8.18 -4.94 -2.12
C PHE A 152 -9.22 -5.75 -2.89
N SER A 153 -10.24 -6.20 -2.17
CA SER A 153 -11.39 -6.85 -2.80
C SER A 153 -12.36 -5.80 -3.36
N GLY A 154 -12.87 -6.04 -4.57
CA GLY A 154 -13.86 -5.16 -5.21
C GLY A 154 -13.39 -3.71 -5.32
N ASN A 155 -14.26 -2.76 -4.93
CA ASN A 155 -13.97 -1.32 -4.95
C ASN A 155 -13.23 -0.83 -3.70
N GLY A 156 -12.65 -1.73 -2.89
CA GLY A 156 -12.06 -1.39 -1.58
C GLY A 156 -10.98 -0.31 -1.64
N PHE A 157 -10.14 -0.30 -2.69
CA PHE A 157 -9.12 0.73 -2.88
C PHE A 157 -9.74 2.11 -3.13
N GLN A 158 -10.77 2.21 -3.97
CA GLN A 158 -11.44 3.48 -4.24
C GLN A 158 -12.16 3.99 -2.98
N ASN A 159 -12.83 3.11 -2.25
CA ASN A 159 -13.51 3.47 -0.99
C ASN A 159 -12.52 4.03 0.04
N LEU A 160 -11.30 3.46 0.12
CA LEU A 160 -10.24 4.00 0.97
C LEU A 160 -9.82 5.41 0.52
N LEU A 161 -9.60 5.60 -0.78
CA LEU A 161 -9.21 6.91 -1.32
C LEU A 161 -10.28 7.98 -1.09
N ASP A 162 -11.55 7.61 -1.28
CA ASP A 162 -12.68 8.50 -1.05
C ASP A 162 -12.72 8.93 0.43
N GLU A 163 -12.61 7.98 1.36
CA GLU A 163 -12.56 8.29 2.80
C GLU A 163 -11.35 9.19 3.13
N MET A 164 -10.16 8.85 2.64
CA MET A 164 -8.97 9.68 2.85
C MET A 164 -9.14 11.09 2.29
N SER A 165 -9.81 11.24 1.14
CA SER A 165 -10.02 12.55 0.50
C SER A 165 -10.95 13.46 1.32
N LEU A 166 -11.94 12.88 2.02
CA LEU A 166 -12.84 13.63 2.92
C LEU A 166 -12.08 14.25 4.10
N HIS A 167 -11.06 13.56 4.60
CA HIS A 167 -10.32 13.98 5.81
C HIS A 167 -9.03 14.75 5.51
N VAL A 168 -8.42 14.55 4.34
CA VAL A 168 -7.20 15.28 3.91
C VAL A 168 -7.52 16.66 3.32
N ALA A 169 -8.72 16.88 2.79
CA ALA A 169 -9.12 18.18 2.21
C ALA A 169 -9.38 19.32 3.22
N ILE A 170 -9.18 19.07 4.52
CA ILE A 170 -9.47 20.04 5.61
C ILE A 170 -8.22 20.80 6.09
N VAL A 171 -7.04 20.62 5.47
CA VAL A 171 -5.80 21.32 5.86
C VAL A 171 -5.27 22.25 4.78
#